data_AF-A0A3M1JDT1-F1
#
_entry.id   AF-A0A3M1JDT1-F1
#
_cell.length_a   1.000
_cell.length_b   1.000
_cell.length_c   1.000
_cell.angle_alpha   90.00
_cell.angle_beta   90.00
_cell.angle_gamma   90.00
#
_symmetry.space_group_name_H-M   'P 1'
#
loop_
_entity.id
_entity.type
_entity.pdbx_description
1 polymer ?
#
loop_
_entity_poly.entity_id
_entity_poly.type
_entity_poly.pdbx_seq_one_letter_code
_entity_poly.pdbx_strand_id
1 'polypeptide(L)'
;MLKLHDIIRAQQRLAPYIQPAPLVRSPALSEISGADVWLKLENRQPTGSFKIRGALHKLLLLDDAARNRGVVTASAGNHGLGVAFAARALGLNNVTIFVPETTPTAVGSAVATHLNTTPPQTP
;
A
#
# COMPACT_ATOMS: atom_id res chain seq x y z
N MET A 1 2.22 19.61 12.08
CA MET A 1 2.22 19.97 10.64
C MET A 1 3.31 19.16 9.95
N LEU A 2 3.00 18.46 8.87
CA LEU A 2 4.00 17.72 8.07
C LEU A 2 4.92 18.73 7.35
N LYS A 3 6.22 18.45 7.33
CA LYS A 3 7.25 19.26 6.69
C LYS A 3 7.95 18.48 5.58
N LEU A 4 8.63 19.19 4.68
CA LEU A 4 9.40 18.57 3.59
C LEU A 4 10.38 17.50 4.08
N HIS A 5 11.05 17.74 5.22
CA HIS A 5 11.97 16.77 5.79
C HIS A 5 11.29 15.44 6.20
N ASP A 6 10.00 15.46 6.54
CA ASP A 6 9.26 14.24 6.87
C ASP A 6 9.06 13.38 5.62
N ILE A 7 8.81 14.03 4.48
CA ILE A 7 8.64 13.37 3.18
C ILE A 7 9.95 12.77 2.68
N ILE A 8 11.06 13.51 2.82
CA ILE A 8 12.40 13.01 2.46
C ILE A 8 12.78 11.79 3.32
N ARG A 9 12.55 11.87 4.64
CA ARG A 9 12.78 10.72 5.55
C ARG A 9 11.87 9.55 5.21
N ALA A 10 10.61 9.80 4.82
CA ALA A 10 9.71 8.74 4.36
C ALA A 10 10.24 8.06 3.10
N GLN A 11 10.68 8.83 2.10
CA GLN A 11 11.28 8.30 0.87
C GLN A 11 12.48 7.38 1.17
N GLN A 12 13.40 7.83 2.03
CA GLN A 12 14.59 7.04 2.42
C GLN A 12 14.20 5.71 3.08
N ARG A 13 13.23 5.71 3.99
CA ARG A 13 12.74 4.50 4.65
C ARG A 13 12.06 3.52 3.70
N LEU A 14 11.39 4.03 2.66
CA LEU A 14 10.63 3.22 1.71
C LEU A 14 11.50 2.60 0.60
N ALA A 15 12.64 3.22 0.27
CA ALA A 15 13.49 2.84 -0.85
C ALA A 15 13.93 1.36 -0.89
N PRO A 16 14.21 0.68 0.24
CA PRO A 16 14.57 -0.75 0.23
C PRO A 16 13.43 -1.70 -0.15
N TYR A 17 12.17 -1.24 -0.08
CA TYR A 17 11.00 -2.10 -0.16
C TYR A 17 10.15 -1.87 -1.42
N ILE A 18 10.13 -0.64 -1.93
CA ILE A 18 9.33 -0.26 -3.10
C ILE A 18 10.11 0.64 -4.04
N GLN A 19 9.95 0.41 -5.33
CA GLN A 19 10.59 1.23 -6.36
C GLN A 19 9.78 2.49 -6.66
N PRO A 20 10.42 3.58 -7.15
CA PRO A 20 9.69 4.73 -7.67
C PRO A 20 8.73 4.31 -8.78
N ALA A 21 7.47 4.79 -8.74
CA ALA A 21 6.56 4.52 -9.85
C ALA A 21 7.05 5.21 -11.13
N PRO A 22 6.88 4.59 -12.31
CA PRO A 22 7.24 5.21 -13.57
C PRO A 22 6.53 6.56 -13.75
N LEU A 23 7.25 7.51 -14.35
CA LEU A 23 6.69 8.76 -14.84
C LEU A 23 6.72 8.70 -16.36
N VAL A 24 5.55 8.66 -17.00
CA VAL A 24 5.42 8.42 -18.44
C VAL A 24 4.68 9.58 -19.08
N ARG A 25 5.28 10.18 -20.11
CA ARG A 25 4.63 11.24 -20.87
C ARG A 25 3.39 10.69 -21.59
N SER A 26 2.30 11.45 -21.61
CA SER A 26 1.09 11.11 -22.37
C SER A 26 0.94 12.02 -23.59
N PRO A 27 1.28 11.55 -24.80
CA PRO A 27 1.11 12.35 -26.02
C PRO A 27 -0.33 12.80 -26.24
N ALA A 28 -1.29 11.88 -26.10
CA ALA A 28 -2.71 12.17 -26.32
C ALA A 28 -3.26 13.23 -25.35
N LEU A 29 -2.94 13.13 -24.05
CA LEU A 29 -3.39 14.15 -23.09
C LEU A 29 -2.66 15.48 -23.29
N SER A 30 -1.41 15.43 -23.75
CA SER A 30 -0.67 16.66 -24.07
C SER A 30 -1.29 17.39 -25.25
N GLU A 31 -1.72 16.66 -26.28
CA GLU A 31 -2.42 17.20 -27.45
C GLU A 31 -3.78 17.79 -27.06
N ILE A 32 -4.59 17.06 -26.28
CA ILE A 32 -5.92 17.49 -25.85
C ILE A 32 -5.86 18.76 -24.99
N SER A 33 -4.85 18.87 -24.12
CA SER A 33 -4.74 19.98 -23.16
C SER A 33 -3.89 21.15 -23.64
N GLY A 34 -3.08 20.96 -24.69
CA GLY A 34 -2.05 21.92 -25.11
C GLY A 34 -0.87 22.07 -24.14
N ALA A 35 -0.76 21.22 -23.13
CA ALA A 35 0.32 21.24 -22.12
C ALA A 35 1.20 19.99 -22.18
N ASP A 36 2.38 19.99 -21.56
CA ASP A 36 3.23 18.79 -21.46
C ASP A 36 2.77 17.89 -20.29
N VAL A 37 1.93 16.89 -20.60
CA VAL A 37 1.28 16.05 -19.58
C VAL A 37 2.05 14.76 -19.32
N TRP A 38 2.33 14.51 -18.04
CA TRP A 38 3.00 13.29 -17.55
C TRP A 38 2.14 12.54 -16.55
N LEU A 39 2.17 11.21 -16.63
CA LEU A 39 1.42 10.28 -15.80
C LEU A 39 2.34 9.64 -14.76
N LYS A 40 2.05 9.85 -13.48
CA LYS A 40 2.70 9.14 -12.38
C LYS A 40 1.95 7.83 -12.11
N LEU A 41 2.51 6.72 -12.60
CA LEU A 41 1.82 5.43 -12.66
C LEU A 41 1.86 4.65 -11.33
N GLU A 42 1.24 5.21 -10.28
CA GLU A 42 1.13 4.53 -8.97
C GLU A 42 0.33 3.23 -9.02
N ASN A 43 -0.47 3.01 -10.06
CA ASN A 43 -1.12 1.73 -10.33
C ASN A 43 -0.13 0.60 -10.64
N ARG A 44 1.14 0.90 -10.93
CA ARG A 44 2.23 -0.08 -11.12
C ARG A 44 3.00 -0.40 -9.84
N GLN A 45 2.61 0.15 -8.70
CA GLN A 45 3.17 -0.27 -7.41
C GLN A 45 2.74 -1.72 -7.08
N PRO A 46 3.47 -2.44 -6.20
CA PRO A 46 3.22 -3.87 -5.93
C PRO A 46 1.78 -4.23 -5.55
N THR A 47 1.04 -3.33 -4.89
CA THR A 47 -0.35 -3.53 -4.49
C THR A 47 -1.34 -2.80 -5.41
N GLY A 48 -0.92 -2.42 -6.61
CA GLY A 48 -1.76 -1.74 -7.61
C GLY A 48 -2.16 -0.31 -7.28
N SER A 49 -1.60 0.32 -6.25
CA SER A 49 -1.90 1.72 -5.89
C SER A 49 -0.84 2.35 -4.99
N PHE A 50 -0.94 3.67 -4.79
CA PHE A 50 -0.05 4.45 -3.92
C PHE A 50 -0.17 4.11 -2.42
N LYS A 51 -1.25 3.43 -1.99
CA LYS A 51 -1.53 3.22 -0.55
C LYS A 51 -0.49 2.35 0.16
N ILE A 52 0.29 1.57 -0.58
CA ILE A 52 1.46 0.84 -0.06
C ILE A 52 2.47 1.78 0.62
N ARG A 53 2.66 3.00 0.11
CA ARG A 53 3.66 3.95 0.61
C ARG A 53 3.36 4.33 2.06
N GLY A 54 2.12 4.74 2.32
CA GLY A 54 1.68 5.16 3.66
C GLY A 54 1.62 3.98 4.63
N ALA A 55 1.09 2.84 4.19
CA ALA A 55 1.00 1.64 5.02
C ALA A 55 2.40 1.18 5.47
N LEU A 56 3.32 1.01 4.51
CA LEU A 56 4.69 0.60 4.81
C LEU A 56 5.41 1.63 5.68
N HIS A 57 5.28 2.93 5.38
CA HIS A 57 5.90 3.98 6.18
C HIS A 57 5.42 3.94 7.63
N LYS A 58 4.12 3.76 7.86
CA LYS A 58 3.56 3.69 9.21
C LYS A 58 4.08 2.47 9.97
N LEU A 59 4.08 1.30 9.35
CA LEU A 59 4.54 0.07 9.99
C LEU A 59 6.04 0.10 10.28
N LEU A 60 6.85 0.72 9.43
CA LEU A 60 8.29 0.94 9.68
C LEU A 60 8.57 1.82 10.90
N LEU A 61 7.64 2.71 11.27
CA LEU A 61 7.78 3.60 12.43
C LEU A 61 7.27 3.00 13.74
N LEU A 62 6.69 1.80 13.71
CA LEU A 62 6.29 1.12 14.93
C LEU A 62 7.52 0.66 15.69
N ASP A 63 7.57 0.98 16.98
CA ASP A 63 8.50 0.38 17.94
C ASP A 63 8.12 -1.09 18.22
N ASP A 64 9.00 -1.81 18.89
CA ASP A 64 8.82 -3.24 19.16
C ASP A 64 7.57 -3.51 20.02
N ALA A 65 7.28 -2.64 20.99
CA ALA A 65 6.09 -2.73 21.81
C ALA A 65 4.81 -2.64 20.97
N ALA A 66 4.74 -1.71 20.02
CA ALA A 66 3.61 -1.55 19.12
C ALA A 66 3.52 -2.70 18.10
N ARG A 67 4.65 -3.17 17.56
CA ARG A 67 4.67 -4.36 16.67
C ARG A 67 4.14 -5.60 17.37
N ASN A 68 4.50 -5.81 18.64
CA ASN A 68 4.06 -6.96 19.43
C ASN A 68 2.56 -6.91 19.77
N ARG A 69 1.99 -5.72 19.98
CA ARG A 69 0.53 -5.55 20.14
C ARG A 69 -0.26 -5.90 18.88
N GLY A 70 0.39 -5.86 17.72
CA GLY A 70 -0.21 -6.15 16.42
C GLY A 70 -0.76 -4.92 15.71
N VAL A 71 -1.17 -5.13 14.45
CA VAL A 71 -1.71 -4.11 13.56
C VAL A 71 -3.13 -4.47 13.17
N VAL A 72 -4.05 -3.51 13.30
CA VAL A 72 -5.43 -3.66 12.84
C VAL A 72 -5.77 -2.55 11.86
N THR A 73 -6.45 -2.89 10.76
CA THR A 73 -7.08 -1.91 9.87
C THR A 73 -8.40 -2.45 9.32
N ALA A 74 -9.31 -1.56 8.91
CA ALA A 74 -10.48 -1.90 8.12
C ALA A 74 -10.36 -1.28 6.73
N SER A 75 -10.52 -2.06 5.66
CA SER A 75 -10.43 -1.56 4.28
C SER A 75 -10.96 -2.56 3.26
N ALA A 76 -11.96 -2.15 2.47
CA ALA A 76 -12.51 -2.92 1.34
C ALA A 76 -11.63 -2.97 0.07
N GLY A 77 -10.31 -2.79 0.17
CA GLY A 77 -9.47 -2.60 -1.02
C GLY A 77 -8.02 -2.17 -0.75
N ASN A 78 -7.53 -1.23 -1.56
CA ASN A 78 -6.12 -0.82 -1.68
C ASN A 78 -5.35 -0.59 -0.36
N HIS A 79 -6.00 -0.10 0.71
CA HIS A 79 -5.28 0.12 1.97
C HIS A 79 -4.98 -1.21 2.67
N GLY A 80 -5.94 -2.13 2.69
CA GLY A 80 -5.78 -3.49 3.20
C GLY A 80 -4.65 -4.22 2.47
N LEU A 81 -4.60 -4.14 1.13
CA LEU A 81 -3.49 -4.70 0.35
C LEU A 81 -2.14 -4.06 0.73
N GLY A 82 -2.10 -2.73 0.89
CA GLY A 82 -0.91 -2.02 1.36
C GLY A 82 -0.42 -2.48 2.73
N VAL A 83 -1.33 -2.66 3.69
CA VAL A 83 -1.01 -3.15 5.04
C VAL A 83 -0.57 -4.60 5.01
N ALA A 84 -1.25 -5.47 4.24
CA ALA A 84 -0.88 -6.86 4.07
C ALA A 84 0.52 -7.02 3.48
N PHE A 85 0.84 -6.26 2.42
CA PHE A 85 2.17 -6.23 1.83
C PHE A 85 3.21 -5.78 2.85
N ALA A 86 2.97 -4.68 3.56
CA ALA A 86 3.92 -4.13 4.52
C ALA A 86 4.15 -5.07 5.71
N ALA A 87 3.09 -5.70 6.21
CA ALA A 87 3.17 -6.71 7.26
C ALA A 87 4.10 -7.86 6.86
N ARG A 88 3.89 -8.43 5.67
CA ARG A 88 4.74 -9.50 5.14
C ARG A 88 6.18 -9.04 4.92
N ALA A 89 6.39 -7.86 4.33
CA ALA A 89 7.72 -7.33 4.08
C ALA A 89 8.53 -7.06 5.36
N LEU A 90 7.86 -6.87 6.49
CA LEU A 90 8.47 -6.60 7.79
C LEU A 90 8.42 -7.79 8.76
N GLY A 91 7.91 -8.95 8.33
CA GLY A 91 7.77 -10.14 9.16
C GLY A 91 6.82 -9.98 10.35
N LEU A 92 5.78 -9.16 10.22
CA LEU A 92 4.78 -8.96 11.26
C LEU A 92 3.74 -10.09 11.23
N ASN A 93 3.66 -10.86 12.32
CA ASN A 93 2.79 -12.03 12.41
C ASN A 93 1.40 -11.72 13.01
N ASN A 94 1.25 -10.60 13.72
CA ASN A 94 -0.01 -10.21 14.36
C ASN A 94 -0.67 -9.06 13.60
N VAL A 95 -1.40 -9.37 12.53
CA VAL A 95 -2.05 -8.39 11.66
C VAL A 95 -3.47 -8.82 11.31
N THR A 96 -4.44 -7.93 11.51
CA THR A 96 -5.85 -8.18 11.20
C THR A 96 -6.39 -7.11 10.25
N ILE A 97 -6.97 -7.55 9.14
CA ILE A 97 -7.55 -6.67 8.13
C ILE A 97 -9.04 -6.99 8.02
N PHE A 98 -9.88 -6.09 8.49
CA PHE A 98 -11.33 -6.21 8.36
C PHE A 98 -11.77 -5.73 6.97
N VAL A 99 -12.56 -6.55 6.29
CA VAL A 99 -13.17 -6.24 4.99
C VAL A 99 -14.70 -6.28 5.14
N PRO A 100 -15.45 -5.33 4.54
CA PRO A 100 -16.90 -5.44 4.48
C PRO A 100 -17.35 -6.71 3.77
N GLU A 101 -18.46 -7.30 4.20
CA GLU A 101 -19.06 -8.50 3.58
C GLU A 101 -19.42 -8.28 2.11
N THR A 102 -19.73 -7.04 1.73
CA THR A 102 -20.06 -6.65 0.35
C THR A 102 -18.83 -6.50 -0.56
N THR A 103 -17.62 -6.67 -0.03
CA THR A 103 -16.39 -6.54 -0.81
C THR A 103 -16.27 -7.71 -1.78
N PRO A 104 -15.93 -7.47 -3.07
CA PRO A 104 -15.68 -8.56 -4.01
C PRO A 104 -14.64 -9.55 -3.46
N THR A 105 -14.93 -10.85 -3.60
CA THR A 105 -14.07 -11.95 -3.12
C THR A 105 -12.63 -11.83 -3.58
N ALA A 106 -12.39 -11.31 -4.79
CA ALA A 106 -11.06 -11.05 -5.34
C ALA A 106 -10.18 -10.19 -4.43
N VAL A 107 -10.74 -9.21 -3.71
CA VAL A 107 -9.99 -8.35 -2.78
C VAL A 107 -9.59 -9.13 -1.53
N GLY A 108 -10.52 -9.91 -0.97
CA GLY A 108 -10.25 -10.77 0.19
C GLY A 108 -9.15 -11.80 -0.10
N SER A 109 -9.20 -12.44 -1.27
CA SER A 109 -8.19 -13.40 -1.72
C SER A 109 -6.82 -12.74 -1.93
N ALA A 110 -6.77 -11.52 -2.47
CA ALA A 110 -5.52 -10.79 -2.66
C ALA A 110 -4.88 -10.37 -1.32
N VAL A 111 -5.69 -9.95 -0.33
CA VAL A 111 -5.20 -9.68 1.04
C VAL A 111 -4.62 -10.94 1.68
N ALA A 112 -5.34 -12.07 1.59
CA ALA A 112 -4.92 -13.33 2.16
C ALA A 112 -3.61 -13.85 1.52
N THR A 113 -3.46 -13.71 0.21
CA THR A 113 -2.21 -14.03 -0.52
C THR A 113 -1.02 -13.23 -0.01
N HIS A 114 -1.21 -11.94 0.29
CA HIS A 114 -0.13 -11.12 0.84
C HIS A 114 0.22 -11.49 2.29
N LEU A 115 -0.73 -12.04 3.06
CA LEU A 115 -0.50 -12.49 4.43
C LEU A 115 -0.04 -13.96 4.53
N ASN A 116 0.03 -14.70 3.42
CA ASN A 116 0.19 -16.17 3.41
C ASN A 116 -0.88 -16.89 4.26
N THR A 117 -2.09 -16.33 4.35
CA THR A 117 -3.21 -16.92 5.09
C THR A 117 -4.23 -17.49 4.11
N THR A 118 -5.04 -18.46 4.57
CA THR A 118 -6.22 -18.91 3.81
C THR A 118 -7.22 -17.76 3.70
N PRO A 119 -7.83 -17.51 2.52
CA PRO A 119 -8.90 -16.52 2.40
C PRO A 119 -10.05 -16.82 3.38
N PRO A 120 -10.74 -15.81 3.90
CA PRO A 120 -11.95 -16.06 4.69
C PRO A 120 -12.95 -16.83 3.80
N GLN A 121 -13.39 -17.98 4.28
CA GLN A 121 -14.52 -18.70 3.70
C GLN A 121 -15.75 -17.78 3.86
N THR A 122 -16.43 -17.45 2.77
CA THR A 122 -17.77 -16.87 2.86
C THR A 122 -18.66 -17.84 3.66
N PRO A 123 -19.56 -17.34 4.53
CA PRO A 123 -20.54 -18.19 5.19
C PRO A 123 -21.43 -18.92 4.19
#